data_AF-A0A9D6V3T2-F1
#
_entry.id   AF-A0A9D6V3T2-F1
#
_cell.length_a   1.000
_cell.length_b   1.000
_cell.length_c   1.000
_cell.angle_alpha   90.00
_cell.angle_beta   90.00
_cell.angle_gamma   90.00
#
_symmetry.space_group_name_H-M   'P 1'
#
loop_
_entity.id
_entity.type
_entity.pdbx_description
1 polymer ?
#
loop_
_entity_poly.entity_id
_entity_poly.type
_entity_poly.pdbx_seq_one_letter_code
_entity_poly.pdbx_strand_id
1 'polypeptide(L)'
;MAQIIIFPDQAAFQSGLEVLLAAKVSAEPLDPPDFCLGLSATSILVTGMSTDIFRTLESHGVSVSGIVPHGVFRRDVPDAGPPDSKWREILGEFHIASIKPSFTDPTRFRVECVAERSLDPLIPFMARFIRGGAFDPEGPVLAFDEDHRLVSFWDRRIVICRADDLLDAWILVRSAIELIIQAWERRDALTPEKKARLGIGSIEIFKRLPATNCGLCGHQGCMEFSLALLTGRSGLEKCPQMKEKSEYRASLEWLMRAVGLIPRDSSRC
;
A
#
# COMPACT_ATOMS: atom_id res chain seq x y z
N MET A 1 -14.05 15.52 -15.86
CA MET A 1 -12.64 15.07 -15.90
C MET A 1 -12.63 13.58 -16.14
N ALA A 2 -11.67 13.07 -16.89
CA ALA A 2 -11.54 11.63 -17.07
C ALA A 2 -10.98 10.99 -15.78
N GLN A 3 -11.43 9.79 -15.46
CA GLN A 3 -11.06 9.04 -14.26
C GLN A 3 -10.84 7.58 -14.63
N ILE A 4 -10.03 6.88 -13.86
CA ILE A 4 -9.77 5.46 -14.03
C ILE A 4 -10.36 4.74 -12.82
N ILE A 5 -11.21 3.77 -13.08
CA ILE A 5 -11.77 2.86 -12.07
C ILE A 5 -10.88 1.62 -12.01
N ILE A 6 -10.36 1.34 -10.82
CA ILE A 6 -9.51 0.18 -10.54
C ILE A 6 -10.36 -0.89 -9.87
N PHE A 7 -10.28 -2.11 -10.40
CA PHE A 7 -11.02 -3.27 -9.92
C PHE A 7 -10.09 -4.25 -9.22
N PRO A 8 -10.60 -5.03 -8.23
CA PRO A 8 -9.77 -6.03 -7.55
C PRO A 8 -9.42 -7.19 -8.49
N ASP A 9 -10.35 -7.62 -9.33
CA ASP A 9 -10.19 -8.77 -10.21
C ASP A 9 -10.92 -8.57 -11.55
N GLN A 10 -10.71 -9.51 -12.47
CA GLN A 10 -11.30 -9.44 -13.81
C GLN A 10 -12.82 -9.61 -13.80
N ALA A 11 -13.39 -10.34 -12.84
CA ALA A 11 -14.83 -10.53 -12.75
C ALA A 11 -15.54 -9.23 -12.33
N ALA A 12 -14.96 -8.52 -11.36
CA ALA A 12 -15.41 -7.20 -10.94
C ALA A 12 -15.29 -6.16 -12.07
N PHE A 13 -14.20 -6.20 -12.85
CA PHE A 13 -14.05 -5.39 -14.06
C PHE A 13 -15.16 -5.65 -15.08
N GLN A 14 -15.42 -6.92 -15.43
CA GLN A 14 -16.44 -7.27 -16.44
C GLN A 14 -17.84 -6.80 -15.99
N SER A 15 -18.20 -7.11 -14.73
CA SER A 15 -19.46 -6.65 -14.14
C SER A 15 -19.57 -5.11 -14.12
N GLY A 16 -18.48 -4.42 -13.77
CA GLY A 16 -18.43 -2.96 -13.79
C GLY A 16 -18.63 -2.38 -15.20
N LEU A 17 -17.98 -2.96 -16.21
CA LEU A 17 -18.13 -2.53 -17.60
C LEU A 17 -19.57 -2.69 -18.08
N GLU A 18 -20.19 -3.84 -17.83
CA GLU A 18 -21.58 -4.10 -18.19
C GLU A 18 -22.54 -3.09 -17.55
N VAL A 19 -22.38 -2.83 -16.25
CA VAL A 19 -23.21 -1.86 -15.50
C VAL A 19 -23.04 -0.45 -16.06
N LEU A 20 -21.82 -0.01 -16.35
CA LEU A 20 -21.56 1.33 -16.86
C LEU A 20 -22.12 1.54 -18.27
N LEU A 21 -21.97 0.54 -19.15
CA LEU A 21 -22.52 0.57 -20.50
C LEU A 21 -24.07 0.58 -20.47
N ALA A 22 -24.69 -0.22 -19.60
CA ALA A 22 -26.14 -0.22 -19.40
C ALA A 22 -26.65 1.14 -18.89
N ALA A 23 -25.89 1.79 -18.02
CA ALA A 23 -26.15 3.15 -17.53
C ALA A 23 -25.80 4.26 -18.55
N LYS A 24 -25.35 3.91 -19.75
CA LYS A 24 -24.93 4.83 -20.82
C LYS A 24 -23.78 5.78 -20.39
N VAL A 25 -22.93 5.32 -19.46
CA VAL A 25 -21.70 6.01 -19.10
C VAL A 25 -20.66 5.75 -20.19
N SER A 26 -19.94 6.79 -20.62
CA SER A 26 -18.78 6.62 -21.51
C SER A 26 -17.68 5.90 -20.75
N ALA A 27 -17.44 4.64 -21.11
CA ALA A 27 -16.55 3.71 -20.43
C ALA A 27 -15.70 2.96 -21.45
N GLU A 28 -14.38 3.07 -21.32
CA GLU A 28 -13.40 2.41 -22.19
C GLU A 28 -12.48 1.53 -21.34
N PRO A 29 -12.28 0.25 -21.70
CA PRO A 29 -11.29 -0.59 -21.04
C PRO A 29 -9.87 0.00 -21.16
N LEU A 30 -9.13 -0.06 -20.06
CA LEU A 30 -7.73 0.33 -19.97
C LEU A 30 -6.94 -0.84 -19.39
N ASP A 31 -6.27 -1.58 -20.26
CA ASP A 31 -5.45 -2.71 -19.84
C ASP A 31 -4.18 -2.24 -19.09
N PRO A 32 -3.74 -2.98 -18.07
CA PRO A 32 -2.44 -2.73 -17.47
C PRO A 32 -1.33 -2.98 -18.51
N PRO A 33 -0.20 -2.26 -18.42
CA PRO A 33 0.97 -2.55 -19.24
C PRO A 33 1.43 -4.01 -19.10
N ASP A 34 2.08 -4.54 -20.14
CA ASP A 34 2.52 -5.95 -20.20
C ASP A 34 3.31 -6.40 -18.96
N PHE A 35 4.19 -5.55 -18.42
CA PHE A 35 4.98 -5.87 -17.22
C PHE A 35 4.15 -6.08 -15.95
N CYS A 36 2.87 -5.70 -15.97
CA CYS A 36 1.91 -5.89 -14.88
C CYS A 36 0.82 -6.92 -15.21
N LEU A 37 0.94 -7.64 -16.32
CA LEU A 37 -0.07 -8.61 -16.73
C LEU A 37 -0.32 -9.67 -15.64
N GLY A 38 -1.57 -9.72 -15.18
CA GLY A 38 -2.01 -10.62 -14.09
C GLY A 38 -1.77 -10.13 -12.68
N LEU A 39 -1.09 -8.99 -12.47
CA LEU A 39 -0.96 -8.34 -11.15
C LEU A 39 -2.05 -7.30 -10.89
N SER A 40 -2.67 -6.80 -11.96
CA SER A 40 -3.78 -5.86 -11.94
C SER A 40 -4.84 -6.34 -12.92
N ALA A 41 -6.10 -6.19 -12.56
CA ALA A 41 -7.21 -6.35 -13.50
C ALA A 41 -7.21 -5.19 -14.52
N THR A 42 -7.91 -5.40 -15.64
CA THR A 42 -8.25 -4.31 -16.57
C THR A 42 -9.02 -3.23 -15.81
N SER A 43 -8.64 -1.98 -16.05
CA SER A 43 -9.29 -0.80 -15.48
C SER A 43 -10.31 -0.22 -16.47
N ILE A 44 -11.13 0.74 -16.03
CA ILE A 44 -12.05 1.44 -16.94
C ILE A 44 -11.79 2.94 -16.89
N LEU A 45 -11.48 3.52 -18.04
CA LEU A 45 -11.47 4.95 -18.26
C LEU A 45 -12.92 5.43 -18.41
N VAL A 46 -13.33 6.37 -17.56
CA VAL A 46 -14.67 6.97 -17.59
C VAL A 46 -14.60 8.49 -17.67
N THR A 47 -15.58 9.09 -18.34
CA THR A 47 -15.79 10.54 -18.32
C THR A 47 -17.12 10.87 -17.65
N GLY A 48 -17.09 11.63 -16.55
CA GLY A 48 -18.30 12.00 -15.82
C GLY A 48 -18.00 12.48 -14.40
N MET A 49 -19.05 12.53 -13.56
CA MET A 49 -18.93 12.82 -12.12
C MET A 49 -18.66 11.52 -11.36
N SER A 50 -17.53 11.43 -10.63
CA SER A 50 -17.14 10.21 -9.88
C SER A 50 -18.21 9.71 -8.93
N THR A 51 -18.93 10.62 -8.26
CA THR A 51 -19.90 10.26 -7.23
C THR A 51 -21.06 9.45 -7.78
N ASP A 52 -21.54 9.80 -8.98
CA ASP A 52 -22.68 9.12 -9.61
C ASP A 52 -22.25 7.76 -10.18
N ILE A 53 -21.05 7.71 -10.76
CA ILE A 53 -20.42 6.47 -11.26
C ILE A 53 -20.23 5.48 -10.11
N PHE A 54 -19.65 5.93 -8.99
CA PHE A 54 -19.42 5.08 -7.84
C PHE A 54 -20.73 4.55 -7.25
N ARG A 55 -21.73 5.43 -7.06
CA ARG A 55 -23.06 5.01 -6.56
C ARG A 55 -23.73 4.00 -7.48
N THR A 56 -23.55 4.14 -8.80
CA THR A 56 -24.10 3.21 -9.79
C THR A 56 -23.46 1.84 -9.67
N LEU A 57 -22.13 1.78 -9.54
CA LEU A 57 -21.41 0.51 -9.36
C LEU A 57 -21.77 -0.15 -8.01
N GLU A 58 -21.79 0.65 -6.93
CA GLU A 58 -22.12 0.19 -5.58
C GLU A 58 -23.55 -0.35 -5.49
N SER A 59 -24.54 0.31 -6.11
CA SER A 59 -25.94 -0.17 -6.10
C SER A 59 -26.16 -1.49 -6.83
N HIS A 60 -25.22 -1.88 -7.70
CA HIS A 60 -25.22 -3.16 -8.43
C HIS A 60 -24.28 -4.19 -7.78
N GLY A 61 -23.69 -3.88 -6.63
CA GLY A 61 -22.79 -4.78 -5.92
C GLY A 61 -21.43 -4.98 -6.60
N VAL A 62 -21.02 -4.06 -7.48
CA VAL A 62 -19.71 -4.14 -8.14
C VAL A 62 -18.63 -3.70 -7.17
N SER A 63 -17.65 -4.58 -6.95
CA SER A 63 -16.49 -4.29 -6.10
C SER A 63 -15.49 -3.39 -6.83
N VAL A 64 -15.07 -2.30 -6.18
CA VAL A 64 -14.13 -1.31 -6.74
C VAL A 64 -12.99 -1.07 -5.75
N SER A 65 -11.75 -1.19 -6.21
CA SER A 65 -10.55 -0.94 -5.41
C SER A 65 -10.30 0.55 -5.22
N GLY A 66 -10.62 1.36 -6.23
CA GLY A 66 -10.58 2.81 -6.12
C GLY A 66 -10.83 3.51 -7.44
N ILE A 67 -10.94 4.84 -7.36
CA ILE A 67 -11.07 5.72 -8.51
C ILE A 67 -9.93 6.73 -8.44
N VAL A 68 -9.14 6.80 -9.51
CA VAL A 68 -7.99 7.71 -9.61
C VAL A 68 -8.18 8.69 -10.77
N PRO A 69 -7.62 9.92 -10.67
CA PRO A 69 -7.63 10.83 -11.81
C PRO A 69 -6.88 10.23 -13.00
N HIS A 70 -7.44 10.38 -14.21
CA HIS A 70 -6.70 10.11 -15.44
C HIS A 70 -5.73 11.27 -15.71
N GLY A 71 -4.47 10.96 -16.01
CA GLY A 71 -3.43 11.95 -16.26
C GLY A 71 -2.25 11.35 -17.00
N VAL A 72 -1.35 12.21 -17.46
CA VAL A 72 -0.10 11.80 -18.11
C VAL A 72 0.80 11.16 -17.06
N PHE A 73 1.33 9.98 -17.36
CA PHE A 73 2.30 9.32 -16.50
C PHE A 73 3.56 10.17 -16.35
N ARG A 74 4.10 10.25 -15.14
CA ARG A 74 5.32 11.02 -14.85
C ARG A 74 6.60 10.29 -15.29
N ARG A 75 6.47 9.06 -15.77
CA ARG A 75 7.56 8.17 -16.18
C ARG A 75 7.15 7.46 -17.47
N ASP A 76 8.16 7.03 -18.22
CA ASP A 76 7.94 6.14 -19.36
C ASP A 76 7.51 4.75 -18.87
N VAL A 77 6.63 4.11 -19.64
CA VAL A 77 6.25 2.72 -19.40
C VAL A 77 7.50 1.85 -19.61
N PRO A 78 7.93 1.06 -18.60
CA PRO A 78 9.07 0.18 -18.76
C PRO A 78 8.89 -0.78 -19.93
N ASP A 79 9.93 -0.92 -20.76
CA ASP A 79 10.02 -1.96 -21.79
C ASP A 79 10.42 -3.28 -21.13
N ALA A 80 9.44 -3.92 -20.49
CA ALA A 80 9.59 -5.18 -19.78
C ALA A 80 8.42 -6.11 -20.09
N GLY A 81 8.72 -7.40 -20.23
CA GLY A 81 7.70 -8.44 -20.40
C GLY A 81 6.93 -8.73 -19.10
N PRO A 82 5.95 -9.64 -19.17
CA PRO A 82 5.10 -9.99 -18.05
C PRO A 82 5.89 -10.58 -16.86
N PRO A 83 5.31 -10.51 -15.65
CA PRO A 83 5.97 -11.02 -14.48
C PRO A 83 6.14 -12.54 -14.52
N ASP A 84 7.27 -13.04 -14.01
CA ASP A 84 7.51 -14.49 -13.86
C ASP A 84 6.32 -15.14 -13.15
N SER A 85 5.69 -16.13 -13.81
CA SER A 85 4.45 -16.75 -13.34
C SER A 85 4.56 -17.44 -11.99
N LYS A 86 5.78 -17.72 -11.50
CA LYS A 86 6.05 -18.33 -10.20
C LYS A 86 5.44 -17.55 -9.03
N TRP A 87 5.18 -16.24 -9.17
CA TRP A 87 4.46 -15.50 -8.13
C TRP A 87 3.10 -16.13 -7.78
N ARG A 88 2.41 -16.78 -8.73
CA ARG A 88 1.13 -17.46 -8.50
C ARG A 88 1.30 -18.68 -7.60
N GLU A 89 2.40 -19.40 -7.73
CA GLU A 89 2.72 -20.53 -6.86
C GLU A 89 3.07 -20.07 -5.44
N ILE A 90 3.65 -18.87 -5.30
CA ILE A 90 4.09 -18.32 -4.01
C ILE A 90 2.90 -17.70 -3.27
N LEU A 91 2.13 -16.85 -3.97
CA LEU A 91 1.11 -15.98 -3.39
C LEU A 91 -0.31 -16.51 -3.51
N GLY A 92 -0.58 -17.42 -4.45
CA GLY A 92 -1.94 -17.79 -4.85
C GLY A 92 -2.63 -16.66 -5.60
N GLU A 93 -3.91 -16.43 -5.31
CA GLU A 93 -4.61 -15.23 -5.79
C GLU A 93 -3.93 -13.95 -5.30
N PHE A 94 -3.94 -12.90 -6.13
CA PHE A 94 -3.37 -11.61 -5.81
C PHE A 94 -4.20 -10.51 -6.46
N HIS A 95 -4.52 -9.47 -5.70
CA HIS A 95 -5.29 -8.33 -6.22
C HIS A 95 -4.93 -7.02 -5.53
N ILE A 96 -5.20 -5.91 -6.24
CA ILE A 96 -5.19 -4.58 -5.66
C ILE A 96 -6.49 -4.42 -4.88
N ALA A 97 -6.46 -4.52 -3.55
CA ALA A 97 -7.65 -4.42 -2.70
C ALA A 97 -8.10 -2.97 -2.54
N SER A 98 -7.17 -2.01 -2.50
CA SER A 98 -7.54 -0.60 -2.54
C SER A 98 -6.48 0.33 -3.12
N ILE A 99 -6.93 1.43 -3.72
CA ILE A 99 -6.10 2.57 -4.12
C ILE A 99 -6.79 3.88 -3.75
N LYS A 100 -6.11 4.70 -2.93
CA LYS A 100 -6.67 5.93 -2.34
C LYS A 100 -5.59 7.01 -2.21
N PRO A 101 -5.92 8.28 -1.97
CA PRO A 101 -4.93 9.29 -1.61
C PRO A 101 -4.10 8.86 -0.38
N SER A 102 -2.80 9.15 -0.41
CA SER A 102 -1.90 8.88 0.71
C SER A 102 -2.19 9.82 1.88
N PHE A 103 -2.03 9.33 3.11
CA PHE A 103 -2.29 10.13 4.30
C PHE A 103 -1.33 11.32 4.46
N THR A 104 -0.07 11.17 4.03
CA THR A 104 0.95 12.22 4.17
C THR A 104 1.02 13.16 2.99
N ASP A 105 0.41 12.77 1.87
CA ASP A 105 0.40 13.56 0.63
C ASP A 105 -0.82 13.14 -0.20
N PRO A 106 -1.91 13.91 -0.19
CA PRO A 106 -3.13 13.56 -0.91
C PRO A 106 -2.98 13.66 -2.44
N THR A 107 -1.87 14.21 -2.95
CA THR A 107 -1.57 14.24 -4.39
C THR A 107 -0.93 12.93 -4.90
N ARG A 108 -0.65 12.01 -3.98
CA ARG A 108 -0.04 10.71 -4.24
C ARG A 108 -0.95 9.58 -3.77
N PHE A 109 -0.69 8.37 -4.24
CA PHE A 109 -1.50 7.20 -3.91
C PHE A 109 -0.92 6.37 -2.76
N ARG A 110 -1.83 5.78 -1.99
CA ARG A 110 -1.63 4.59 -1.19
C ARG A 110 -2.34 3.44 -1.89
N VAL A 111 -1.61 2.35 -2.10
CA VAL A 111 -2.07 1.12 -2.73
C VAL A 111 -1.92 -0.02 -1.74
N GLU A 112 -2.97 -0.79 -1.55
CA GLU A 112 -2.98 -1.98 -0.70
C GLU A 112 -3.33 -3.17 -1.58
N CYS A 113 -2.39 -4.10 -1.72
CA CYS A 113 -2.56 -5.36 -2.41
C CYS A 113 -2.68 -6.50 -1.40
N VAL A 114 -3.44 -7.53 -1.76
CA VAL A 114 -3.70 -8.70 -0.92
C VAL A 114 -3.43 -9.95 -1.73
N ALA A 115 -2.65 -10.86 -1.12
CA ALA A 115 -2.40 -12.21 -1.60
C ALA A 115 -3.32 -13.22 -0.91
N GLU A 116 -3.48 -14.41 -1.47
CA GLU A 116 -4.18 -15.53 -0.84
C GLU A 116 -3.34 -16.09 0.32
N ARG A 117 -2.02 -16.18 0.12
CA ARG A 117 -1.08 -16.82 1.05
C ARG A 117 -0.23 -15.82 1.82
N SER A 118 0.09 -16.18 3.06
CA SER A 118 0.89 -15.34 3.95
C SER A 118 2.35 -15.27 3.51
N LEU A 119 2.89 -14.05 3.52
CA LEU A 119 4.29 -13.69 3.28
C LEU A 119 5.16 -13.88 4.52
N ASP A 120 4.56 -14.04 5.71
CA ASP A 120 5.28 -14.09 6.99
C ASP A 120 6.49 -15.05 6.99
N PRO A 121 6.41 -16.28 6.45
CA PRO A 121 7.57 -17.18 6.39
C PRO A 121 8.69 -16.68 5.48
N LEU A 122 8.36 -15.82 4.51
CA LEU A 122 9.29 -15.33 3.48
C LEU A 122 9.92 -13.99 3.85
N ILE A 123 9.25 -13.18 4.66
CA ILE A 123 9.70 -11.84 5.09
C ILE A 123 11.13 -11.84 5.64
N PRO A 124 11.57 -12.79 6.50
CA PRO A 124 12.96 -12.86 6.96
C PRO A 124 13.99 -13.07 5.84
N PHE A 125 13.62 -13.73 4.74
CA PHE A 125 14.48 -13.90 3.57
C PHE A 125 14.48 -12.64 2.70
N MET A 126 13.31 -12.03 2.50
CA MET A 126 13.17 -10.74 1.80
C MET A 126 14.04 -9.66 2.48
N ALA A 127 14.06 -9.65 3.81
CA ALA A 127 14.86 -8.73 4.61
C ALA A 127 16.37 -8.79 4.34
N ARG A 128 16.89 -9.91 3.78
CA ARG A 128 18.31 -10.06 3.40
C ARG A 128 18.69 -9.28 2.15
N PHE A 129 17.73 -8.91 1.31
CA PHE A 129 17.96 -8.11 0.10
C PHE A 129 17.86 -6.62 0.36
N ILE A 130 17.22 -6.23 1.46
CA ILE A 130 16.99 -4.83 1.81
C ILE A 130 17.99 -4.42 2.90
N ARG A 131 18.83 -3.41 2.65
CA ARG A 131 19.85 -2.97 3.61
C ARG A 131 19.33 -1.99 4.68
N GLY A 132 18.30 -1.22 4.37
CA GLY A 132 17.63 -0.27 5.29
C GLY A 132 16.24 -0.74 5.74
N GLY A 133 15.45 0.19 6.28
CA GLY A 133 14.04 -0.07 6.59
C GLY A 133 13.77 -0.80 7.91
N ALA A 134 12.50 -0.77 8.32
CA ALA A 134 12.00 -1.46 9.48
C ALA A 134 11.83 -2.96 9.18
N PHE A 135 12.22 -3.79 10.14
CA PHE A 135 12.05 -5.24 10.07
C PHE A 135 11.85 -5.78 11.47
N ASP A 136 10.86 -6.66 11.62
CA ASP A 136 10.59 -7.38 12.85
C ASP A 136 10.35 -8.85 12.49
N PRO A 137 11.19 -9.79 12.97
CA PRO A 137 10.99 -11.22 12.73
C PRO A 137 9.93 -11.87 13.64
N GLU A 138 9.61 -11.28 14.80
CA GLU A 138 8.64 -11.85 15.75
C GLU A 138 7.20 -11.50 15.36
N GLY A 139 6.98 -10.27 14.91
CA GLY A 139 5.79 -9.88 14.17
C GLY A 139 6.13 -9.61 12.70
N PRO A 140 6.34 -10.65 11.86
CA PRO A 140 6.93 -10.54 10.52
C PRO A 140 6.45 -9.31 9.76
N VAL A 141 7.35 -8.32 9.67
CA VAL A 141 7.16 -7.09 8.90
C VAL A 141 8.44 -6.78 8.18
N LEU A 142 8.32 -6.27 6.96
CA LEU A 142 9.42 -5.61 6.27
C LEU A 142 8.86 -4.33 5.67
N ALA A 143 9.42 -3.18 6.03
CA ALA A 143 9.03 -1.90 5.48
C ALA A 143 10.26 -1.06 5.15
N PHE A 144 10.35 -0.52 3.95
CA PHE A 144 11.48 0.29 3.52
C PHE A 144 11.05 1.35 2.51
N ASP A 145 11.87 2.38 2.37
CA ASP A 145 11.67 3.40 1.34
C ASP A 145 12.38 2.97 0.04
N GLU A 146 11.63 2.99 -1.06
CA GLU A 146 12.12 2.96 -2.44
C GLU A 146 12.03 4.41 -2.97
N ASP A 147 13.16 5.12 -2.97
CA ASP A 147 13.22 6.60 -3.06
C ASP A 147 12.32 7.27 -2.00
N HIS A 148 11.22 7.90 -2.40
CA HIS A 148 10.23 8.51 -1.50
C HIS A 148 8.98 7.64 -1.31
N ARG A 149 8.93 6.41 -1.82
CA ARG A 149 7.76 5.53 -1.72
C ARG A 149 7.99 4.52 -0.61
N LEU A 150 7.09 4.47 0.37
CA LEU A 150 7.19 3.48 1.44
C LEU A 150 6.55 2.18 0.93
N VAL A 151 7.32 1.10 0.91
CA VAL A 151 6.84 -0.25 0.57
C VAL A 151 6.90 -1.10 1.83
N SER A 152 5.82 -1.83 2.11
CA SER A 152 5.67 -2.60 3.33
C SER A 152 4.96 -3.92 3.09
N PHE A 153 5.42 -4.95 3.78
CA PHE A 153 5.00 -6.34 3.64
C PHE A 153 4.64 -6.89 5.00
N TRP A 154 3.50 -7.55 5.09
CA TRP A 154 3.11 -8.31 6.27
C TRP A 154 1.93 -9.22 5.99
N ASP A 155 1.89 -10.37 6.66
CA ASP A 155 0.85 -11.38 6.46
C ASP A 155 0.56 -11.54 4.95
N ARG A 156 -0.66 -11.27 4.49
CA ARG A 156 -1.04 -11.37 3.07
C ARG A 156 -0.93 -10.05 2.31
N ARG A 157 -0.40 -8.99 2.92
CA ARG A 157 -0.48 -7.62 2.40
C ARG A 157 0.84 -7.11 1.85
N ILE A 158 0.72 -6.42 0.72
CA ILE A 158 1.75 -5.53 0.17
C ILE A 158 1.15 -4.14 0.13
N VAL A 159 1.83 -3.20 0.76
CA VAL A 159 1.32 -1.84 0.91
C VAL A 159 2.36 -0.85 0.44
N ILE A 160 1.93 -0.01 -0.50
CA ILE A 160 2.73 1.02 -1.14
C ILE A 160 2.13 2.37 -0.77
N CYS A 161 2.95 3.29 -0.31
CA CYS A 161 2.55 4.66 0.01
C CYS A 161 3.39 5.67 -0.77
N ARG A 162 2.74 6.78 -1.12
CA ARG A 162 3.33 7.90 -1.85
C ARG A 162 3.74 7.53 -3.29
N ALA A 163 3.02 6.59 -3.92
CA ALA A 163 3.14 6.36 -5.36
C ALA A 163 2.69 7.62 -6.11
N ASP A 164 3.47 8.08 -7.08
CA ASP A 164 3.25 9.38 -7.72
C ASP A 164 2.03 9.40 -8.65
N ASP A 165 1.76 8.28 -9.30
CA ASP A 165 0.62 8.04 -10.19
C ASP A 165 0.32 6.53 -10.31
N LEU A 166 -0.60 6.16 -11.22
CA LEU A 166 -1.00 4.77 -11.42
C LEU A 166 0.14 3.91 -12.01
N LEU A 167 0.96 4.46 -12.90
CA LEU A 167 2.09 3.73 -13.47
C LEU A 167 3.16 3.47 -12.41
N ASP A 168 3.49 4.47 -11.58
CA ASP A 168 4.44 4.30 -10.48
C ASP A 168 3.94 3.26 -9.45
N ALA A 169 2.62 3.22 -9.20
CA ALA A 169 2.01 2.16 -8.40
C ALA A 169 2.22 0.76 -9.02
N TRP A 170 1.95 0.60 -10.31
CA TRP A 170 2.16 -0.65 -11.04
C TRP A 170 3.63 -1.09 -11.04
N ILE A 171 4.57 -0.17 -11.25
CA ILE A 171 6.01 -0.43 -11.15
C ILE A 171 6.37 -0.96 -9.77
N LEU A 172 5.89 -0.33 -8.70
CA LEU A 172 6.19 -0.78 -7.34
C LEU A 172 5.53 -2.13 -6.99
N VAL A 173 4.31 -2.39 -7.49
CA VAL A 173 3.68 -3.72 -7.35
C VAL A 173 4.54 -4.77 -8.05
N ARG A 174 5.01 -4.50 -9.28
CA ARG A 174 5.92 -5.40 -10.00
C ARG A 174 7.22 -5.64 -9.23
N SER A 175 7.89 -4.59 -8.76
CA SER A 175 9.14 -4.73 -8.00
C SER A 175 8.94 -5.51 -6.69
N ALA A 176 7.79 -5.33 -6.02
CA ALA A 176 7.44 -6.09 -4.83
C ALA A 176 7.29 -7.59 -5.13
N ILE A 177 6.65 -7.94 -6.25
CA ILE A 177 6.53 -9.32 -6.72
C ILE A 177 7.90 -9.93 -7.06
N GLU A 178 8.79 -9.16 -7.69
CA GLU A 178 10.15 -9.63 -8.00
C GLU A 178 10.98 -9.88 -6.74
N LEU A 179 10.87 -9.02 -5.72
CA LEU A 179 11.51 -9.24 -4.42
C LEU A 179 11.01 -10.53 -3.74
N ILE A 180 9.69 -10.78 -3.81
CA ILE A 180 9.07 -12.00 -3.27
C ILE A 180 9.62 -13.24 -4.01
N ILE A 181 9.63 -13.23 -5.34
CA ILE A 181 10.18 -14.35 -6.14
C ILE A 181 11.65 -14.56 -5.80
N GLN A 182 12.45 -13.50 -5.76
CA GLN A 182 13.89 -13.59 -5.45
C GLN A 182 14.13 -14.20 -4.07
N ALA A 183 13.35 -13.79 -3.06
CA ALA A 183 13.43 -14.36 -1.72
C ALA A 183 13.02 -15.83 -1.72
N TRP A 184 11.96 -16.19 -2.45
CA TRP A 184 11.49 -17.56 -2.55
C TRP A 184 12.54 -18.46 -3.17
N GLU A 185 13.11 -18.09 -4.30
CA GLU A 185 14.08 -18.92 -5.02
C GLU A 185 15.38 -19.14 -4.24
N ARG A 186 15.78 -18.15 -3.44
CA ARG A 186 17.03 -18.21 -2.69
C ARG A 186 16.85 -18.69 -1.25
N ARG A 187 15.63 -18.99 -0.79
CA ARG A 187 15.34 -19.33 0.61
C ARG A 187 16.17 -20.50 1.15
N ASP A 188 16.43 -21.51 0.33
CA ASP A 188 17.20 -22.69 0.73
C ASP A 188 18.72 -22.42 0.82
N ALA A 189 19.20 -21.36 0.15
CA ALA A 189 20.60 -20.94 0.14
C ALA A 189 20.88 -19.75 1.08
N LEU A 190 19.86 -19.17 1.70
CA LEU A 190 19.97 -18.02 2.57
C LEU A 190 19.70 -18.40 4.02
N THR A 191 20.43 -17.76 4.94
CA THR A 191 20.00 -17.73 6.35
C THR A 191 18.98 -16.60 6.51
N PRO A 192 17.79 -16.85 7.10
CA PRO A 192 16.80 -15.80 7.33
C PRO A 192 17.34 -14.72 8.27
N GLU A 193 16.95 -13.46 8.03
CA GLU A 193 17.29 -12.36 8.92
C GLU A 193 16.62 -12.56 10.29
N LYS A 194 17.39 -12.34 11.36
CA LYS A 194 16.92 -12.48 12.74
C LYS A 194 17.01 -11.20 13.54
N LYS A 195 17.75 -10.20 13.03
CA LYS A 195 17.97 -8.96 13.75
C LYS A 195 16.92 -7.94 13.36
N ALA A 196 16.05 -7.60 14.32
CA ALA A 196 15.10 -6.51 14.16
C ALA A 196 15.78 -5.18 13.83
N ARG A 197 15.09 -4.33 13.06
CA ARG A 197 15.54 -3.00 12.63
C ARG A 197 14.43 -2.00 12.86
N LEU A 198 14.75 -0.91 13.56
CA LEU A 198 13.90 0.27 13.68
C LEU A 198 14.27 1.24 12.55
N GLY A 199 13.85 0.91 11.33
CA GLY A 199 14.37 1.58 10.12
C GLY A 199 13.39 2.49 9.39
N ILE A 200 12.24 2.82 9.98
CA ILE A 200 11.57 4.08 9.63
C ILE A 200 12.10 5.18 10.56
N GLY A 201 12.67 6.24 9.99
CA GLY A 201 13.15 7.36 10.81
C GLY A 201 12.02 7.97 11.63
N SER A 202 12.34 8.54 12.81
CA SER A 202 11.38 9.27 13.65
C SER A 202 10.67 10.41 12.91
N ILE A 203 11.24 10.84 11.78
CA ILE A 203 10.65 11.81 10.87
C ILE A 203 9.34 11.34 10.22
N GLU A 204 9.18 10.05 9.91
CA GLU A 204 7.95 9.53 9.31
C GLU A 204 6.79 9.50 10.32
N ILE A 205 7.10 9.24 11.59
CA ILE A 205 6.15 9.41 12.70
C ILE A 205 5.82 10.90 12.87
N PHE A 206 6.85 11.76 12.88
CA PHE A 206 6.68 13.21 13.06
C PHE A 206 5.76 13.83 12.01
N LYS A 207 5.91 13.47 10.72
CA LYS A 207 5.05 13.94 9.62
C LYS A 207 3.56 13.63 9.80
N ARG A 208 3.22 12.68 10.69
CA ARG A 208 1.84 12.27 10.99
C ARG A 208 1.35 12.76 12.35
N LEU A 209 2.18 13.54 13.06
CA LEU A 209 1.77 14.25 14.26
C LEU A 209 1.17 15.62 13.89
N PRO A 210 0.33 16.21 14.75
CA PRO A 210 -0.18 17.57 14.57
C PRO A 210 0.89 18.67 14.50
N ALA A 211 2.14 18.34 14.85
CA ALA A 211 3.31 19.21 14.79
C ALA A 211 3.16 20.58 15.51
N THR A 212 2.27 20.67 16.51
CA THR A 212 2.04 21.91 17.27
C THR A 212 3.14 22.24 18.27
N ASN A 213 4.01 21.27 18.59
CA ASN A 213 5.06 21.38 19.61
C ASN A 213 4.56 21.90 20.98
N CYS A 214 3.30 21.62 21.32
CA CYS A 214 2.64 22.19 22.51
C CYS A 214 3.18 21.72 23.87
N GLY A 215 3.97 20.64 23.92
CA GLY A 215 4.53 20.11 25.18
C GLY A 215 3.54 19.40 26.12
N LEU A 216 2.23 19.37 25.79
CA LEU A 216 1.18 18.81 26.67
C LEU A 216 1.33 17.32 26.99
N CYS A 217 2.17 16.60 26.24
CA CYS A 217 2.48 15.18 26.46
C CYS A 217 3.75 14.94 27.29
N GLY A 218 4.39 16.00 27.80
CA GLY A 218 5.62 15.93 28.60
C GLY A 218 6.93 15.84 27.81
N HIS A 219 6.87 15.91 26.48
CA HIS A 219 8.05 15.98 25.60
C HIS A 219 8.31 17.44 25.17
N GLN A 220 9.57 17.81 24.92
CA GLN A 220 9.98 19.17 24.51
C GLN A 220 9.39 19.59 23.16
N GLY A 221 9.01 18.64 22.31
CA GLY A 221 8.37 18.89 21.04
C GLY A 221 7.87 17.61 20.37
N CYS A 222 7.15 17.77 19.27
CA CYS A 222 6.58 16.63 18.54
C CYS A 222 7.67 15.70 17.97
N MET A 223 8.86 16.21 17.65
CA MET A 223 10.00 15.39 17.19
C MET A 223 10.57 14.50 18.31
N GLU A 224 10.64 15.00 19.55
CA GLU A 224 11.05 14.16 20.67
C GLU A 224 10.00 13.09 20.97
N PHE A 225 8.72 13.46 20.93
CA PHE A 225 7.63 12.50 21.05
C PHE A 225 7.68 11.44 19.95
N SER A 226 7.97 11.80 18.70
CA SER A 226 8.08 10.85 17.60
C SER A 226 9.23 9.85 17.79
N LEU A 227 10.37 10.30 18.30
CA LEU A 227 11.47 9.41 18.70
C LEU A 227 11.09 8.52 19.88
N ALA A 228 10.34 9.04 20.85
CA ALA A 228 9.86 8.27 21.98
C ALA A 228 8.87 7.17 21.56
N LEU A 229 7.99 7.45 20.59
CA LEU A 229 7.11 6.46 19.96
C LEU A 229 7.92 5.40 19.19
N LEU A 230 8.88 5.81 18.36
CA LEU A 230 9.74 4.89 17.59
C LEU A 230 10.50 3.91 18.48
N THR A 231 10.95 4.39 19.64
CA THR A 231 11.77 3.61 20.59
C THR A 231 10.95 2.88 21.66
N GLY A 232 9.62 2.94 21.59
CA GLY A 232 8.73 2.32 22.57
C GLY A 232 8.76 2.96 23.97
N ARG A 233 9.37 4.14 24.13
CA ARG A 233 9.43 4.89 25.40
C ARG A 233 8.13 5.65 25.71
N SER A 234 7.24 5.78 24.73
CA SER A 234 5.96 6.48 24.85
C SER A 234 4.89 5.81 23.99
N GLY A 235 3.63 6.12 24.25
CA GLY A 235 2.48 5.62 23.51
C GLY A 235 1.61 6.74 22.96
N LEU A 236 0.81 6.42 21.92
CA LEU A 236 -0.02 7.39 21.20
C LEU A 236 -1.05 8.09 22.11
N GLU A 237 -1.54 7.38 23.11
CA GLU A 237 -2.51 7.84 24.10
C GLU A 237 -1.99 8.99 24.98
N LYS A 238 -0.67 9.19 25.05
CA LYS A 238 -0.06 10.28 25.84
C LYS A 238 -0.16 11.65 25.19
N CYS A 239 -0.48 11.75 23.90
CA CYS A 239 -0.67 13.04 23.23
C CYS A 239 -2.15 13.46 23.23
N PRO A 240 -2.54 14.52 23.96
CA PRO A 240 -3.94 14.97 23.99
C PRO A 240 -4.46 15.39 22.61
N GLN A 241 -3.61 16.05 21.82
CA GLN A 241 -3.95 16.50 20.46
C GLN A 241 -4.26 15.34 19.49
N MET A 242 -3.71 14.13 19.75
CA MET A 242 -4.03 12.93 18.98
C MET A 242 -5.40 12.35 19.33
N LYS A 243 -5.98 12.69 20.48
CA LYS A 243 -7.35 12.30 20.84
C LYS A 243 -8.39 13.20 20.17
N GLU A 244 -8.10 14.49 20.09
CA GLU A 244 -8.99 15.50 19.52
C GLU A 244 -9.03 15.44 17.98
N LYS A 245 -7.90 15.12 17.33
CA LYS A 245 -7.81 15.09 15.86
C LYS A 245 -7.68 13.66 15.34
N SER A 246 -8.83 13.01 15.12
CA SER A 246 -8.93 11.59 14.76
C SER A 246 -8.17 11.19 13.48
N GLU A 247 -8.05 12.10 12.51
CA GLU A 247 -7.35 11.85 11.24
C GLU A 247 -5.85 11.60 11.41
N TYR A 248 -5.16 12.37 12.26
CA TYR A 248 -3.74 12.20 12.56
C TYR A 248 -3.50 10.88 13.28
N ARG A 249 -4.42 10.51 14.17
CA ARG A 249 -4.38 9.24 14.90
C ARG A 249 -4.53 8.05 13.98
N ALA A 250 -5.53 8.04 13.11
CA ALA A 250 -5.72 6.95 12.17
C ALA A 250 -4.49 6.78 11.24
N SER A 251 -3.95 7.89 10.72
CA SER A 251 -2.75 7.89 9.88
C SER A 251 -1.51 7.35 10.61
N LEU A 252 -1.29 7.77 11.86
CA LEU A 252 -0.12 7.35 12.62
C LEU A 252 -0.23 5.91 13.13
N GLU A 253 -1.40 5.49 13.64
CA GLU A 253 -1.63 4.09 14.01
C GLU A 253 -1.47 3.16 12.81
N TRP A 254 -1.92 3.57 11.63
CA TRP A 254 -1.70 2.82 10.40
C TRP A 254 -0.21 2.65 10.10
N LEU A 255 0.60 3.73 10.16
CA LEU A 255 2.04 3.66 9.94
C LEU A 255 2.70 2.72 10.96
N MET A 256 2.37 2.90 12.24
CA MET A 256 2.96 2.12 13.32
C MET A 256 2.66 0.63 13.15
N ARG A 257 1.47 0.25 12.67
CA ARG A 257 1.18 -1.16 12.30
C ARG A 257 1.97 -1.62 11.07
N ALA A 258 2.05 -0.79 10.03
CA ALA A 258 2.74 -1.10 8.78
C ALA A 258 4.26 -1.29 8.95
N VAL A 259 4.83 -0.76 10.04
CA VAL A 259 6.27 -0.81 10.34
C VAL A 259 6.62 -1.60 11.61
N GLY A 260 5.63 -2.30 12.20
CA GLY A 260 5.85 -3.19 13.35
C GLY A 260 6.05 -2.51 14.71
N LEU A 261 5.62 -1.26 14.89
CA LEU A 261 5.72 -0.54 16.16
C LEU A 261 4.56 -0.81 17.14
N ILE A 262 3.41 -1.26 16.63
CA ILE A 262 2.27 -1.67 17.46
C ILE A 262 1.65 -2.97 16.91
N PRO A 263 0.99 -3.77 17.77
CA PRO A 263 0.28 -4.97 17.33
C PRO A 263 -0.75 -4.66 16.25
N ARG A 264 -0.92 -5.60 15.32
CA ARG A 264 -1.95 -5.52 14.27
C ARG A 264 -3.28 -5.99 14.86
N ASP A 265 -4.38 -5.33 14.48
CA ASP A 265 -5.72 -5.82 14.85
C ASP A 265 -6.00 -7.14 14.12
N SER A 266 -6.18 -8.22 14.87
CA SER A 266 -6.52 -9.56 14.37
C SER A 266 -7.93 -9.67 13.76
N SER A 267 -8.66 -8.55 13.66
CA SER A 267 -10.10 -8.49 13.36
C SER A 267 -10.47 -7.87 12.02
N ARG A 268 -9.49 -7.57 11.15
CA ARG A 268 -9.74 -7.14 9.76
C ARG A 268 -9.07 -8.08 8.76
N CYS A 269 -9.25 -9.38 8.97
CA CYS A 269 -8.98 -10.44 8.01
C CYS A 269 -10.05 -10.49 6.93
#